data_AF-A0A2J6SQW1-F1
#
_entry.id   AF-A0A2J6SQW1-F1
#
_cell.length_a   1.000
_cell.length_b   1.000
_cell.length_c   1.000
_cell.angle_alpha   90.00
_cell.angle_beta   90.00
_cell.angle_gamma   90.00
#
_symmetry.space_group_name_H-M   'P 1'
#
loop_
_entity.id
_entity.type
_entity.pdbx_description
1 polymer ?
#
loop_
_entity_poly.entity_id
_entity_poly.type
_entity_poly.pdbx_seq_one_letter_code
_entity_poly.pdbx_strand_id
1 'polypeptide(L)' 'MSDRASEALEEGFLLGEPQTYNALSSVKMVSLSTLHYHRANGRRSKEQKAKSQQCLTPLEEKALTGIPKVLKQYSLA' A
#
# COMPACT_ATOMS: atom_id res chain seq x y z
N MET A 1 1.28 -4.05 -10.06
CA MET A 1 2.42 -3.44 -9.35
C MET A 1 2.44 -4.02 -7.95
N SER A 2 3.33 -4.99 -7.74
CA SER A 2 3.66 -5.51 -6.41
C SER A 2 4.54 -4.47 -5.70
N ASP A 3 4.55 -4.45 -4.37
CA ASP A 3 5.49 -3.61 -3.63
C ASP A 3 6.74 -4.40 -3.29
N ARG A 4 7.88 -3.72 -3.14
CA ARG A 4 9.20 -4.36 -2.91
C ARG A 4 9.19 -5.40 -1.79
N ALA A 5 8.41 -5.20 -0.73
CA ALA A 5 8.33 -6.16 0.38
C ALA A 5 7.56 -7.43 0.00
N SER A 6 6.55 -7.32 -0.86
CA SER A 6 5.85 -8.48 -1.42
C SER A 6 6.74 -9.24 -2.40
N GLU A 7 7.42 -8.51 -3.29
CA GLU A 7 8.38 -9.09 -4.25
C GLU A 7 9.52 -9.82 -3.53
N ALA A 8 10.05 -9.24 -2.45
CA ALA A 8 11.07 -9.87 -1.62
C ALA A 8 10.63 -11.23 -1.04
N LEU A 9 9.36 -11.36 -0.63
CA LEU A 9 8.85 -12.64 -0.12
C LEU A 9 8.61 -13.66 -1.24
N GLU A 10 8.21 -13.21 -2.43
CA GLU A 10 8.00 -14.06 -3.61
C GLU A 10 9.32 -14.58 -4.18
N GLU A 11 10.36 -13.74 -4.27
CA GLU A 11 11.69 -14.12 -4.73
C GLU A 11 12.40 -15.08 -3.77
N GLY A 12 12.01 -15.06 -2.49
CA GLY A 12 12.55 -15.97 -1.48
C GLY A 12 14.03 -15.72 -1.15
N PHE A 13 14.70 -16.76 -0.67
CA PHE A 13 16.08 -16.68 -0.18
C PHE A 13 17.08 -17.14 -1.25
N LEU A 14 18.23 -16.45 -1.31
CA LEU A 14 19.35 -16.89 -2.15
C LEU A 14 19.96 -18.18 -1.59
N LEU A 15 20.52 -19.00 -2.49
CA LEU A 15 21.15 -20.26 -2.12
C LEU A 15 22.35 -20.00 -1.19
N GLY A 16 22.33 -20.61 0.00
CA GLY A 16 23.38 -20.44 1.00
C GLY A 16 23.16 -19.29 1.99
N GLU A 17 22.10 -18.49 1.84
CA GLU A 17 21.74 -17.49 2.85
C GLU A 17 20.83 -18.07 3.96
N PRO A 18 20.90 -17.51 5.18
CA PRO A 18 19.96 -17.87 6.24
C PRO A 18 18.52 -17.61 5.80
N GLN A 19 17.66 -18.62 5.87
CA GLN A 19 16.23 -18.50 5.55
C GLN A 19 15.44 -17.79 6.66
N THR A 20 15.81 -16.54 6.94
CA THR A 20 15.22 -15.73 8.01
C THR A 20 14.83 -14.37 7.49
N TYR A 21 13.73 -13.82 8.01
CA TYR A 21 13.29 -12.47 7.64
C TYR A 21 14.37 -11.40 7.88
N ASN A 22 15.31 -11.62 8.81
CA ASN A 22 16.46 -10.74 9.04
C ASN A 22 17.43 -10.71 7.86
N ALA A 23 17.79 -11.88 7.33
CA ALA A 23 18.67 -11.97 6.15
C ALA A 23 18.00 -11.32 4.93
N LEU A 24 16.72 -11.66 4.70
CA LEU A 24 15.95 -11.09 3.60
C LEU A 24 15.79 -9.58 3.71
N SER A 25 15.55 -9.07 4.93
CA SER A 25 15.50 -7.64 5.23
C SER A 25 16.78 -6.92 4.84
N SER A 26 17.92 -7.52 5.18
CA SER A 26 19.25 -6.98 4.88
C SER A 26 19.52 -6.95 3.37
N VAL A 27 19.24 -8.06 2.67
CA VAL A 27 19.49 -8.19 1.22
C VAL A 27 18.58 -7.30 0.39
N LYS A 28 17.27 -7.29 0.69
CA LYS A 28 16.27 -6.56 -0.10
C LYS A 28 16.11 -5.10 0.31
N MET A 29 16.82 -4.66 1.36
CA MET A 29 16.70 -3.33 1.95
C MET A 29 15.24 -2.96 2.26
N VAL A 30 14.51 -3.91 2.84
CA VAL A 30 13.14 -3.74 3.33
C VAL A 30 13.16 -3.97 4.83
N SER A 31 12.41 -3.20 5.62
CA SER A 31 12.41 -3.40 7.07
C SER A 31 11.89 -4.79 7.46
N LEU A 32 12.53 -5.39 8.46
CA LEU A 32 12.15 -6.68 9.04
C LEU A 32 10.66 -6.71 9.42
N SER A 33 10.17 -5.65 10.08
CA SER A 33 8.77 -5.53 10.49
C SER A 33 7.82 -5.53 9.29
N THR A 34 8.22 -4.93 8.16
CA THR A 34 7.40 -4.92 6.95
C THR A 34 7.33 -6.30 6.31
N LEU A 35 8.45 -7.03 6.25
CA LEU A 35 8.44 -8.41 5.74
C LEU A 35 7.65 -9.35 6.66
N HIS A 36 8.05 -9.43 7.94
CA HIS A 36 7.55 -10.43 8.87
C HIS A 36 6.15 -10.10 9.40
N TYR A 37 5.92 -8.88 9.89
CA TYR A 37 4.66 -8.55 10.55
C TYR A 37 3.58 -8.07 9.56
N HIS A 38 3.95 -7.41 8.46
CA HIS A 38 2.98 -6.90 7.49
C HIS A 38 2.74 -7.87 6.33
N ARG A 39 3.74 -8.14 5.49
CA ARG A 39 3.53 -8.86 4.23
C ARG A 39 3.29 -10.35 4.41
N ALA A 40 4.07 -11.03 5.26
CA ALA A 40 3.87 -12.45 5.53
C ALA A 40 2.47 -12.75 6.14
N ASN A 41 1.87 -11.78 6.83
CA ASN A 41 0.51 -11.88 7.38
C ASN A 41 -0.58 -11.36 6.41
N GLY A 42 -0.25 -11.11 5.14
CA GLY A 42 -1.21 -10.69 4.11
C GLY A 42 -1.64 -9.22 4.15
N ARG A 43 -0.99 -8.37 4.95
CA ARG A 43 -1.32 -6.94 5.00
C ARG A 43 -0.83 -6.26 3.72
N ARG A 44 -1.73 -5.59 3.01
CA ARG A 44 -1.44 -4.83 1.77
C ARG A 44 -0.56 -3.60 2.01
N SER A 45 0.12 -3.13 0.96
CA SER A 45 0.80 -1.81 0.99
C SER A 45 -0.21 -0.68 1.16
N LYS A 46 0.27 0.51 1.55
CA LYS A 46 -0.60 1.70 1.61
C LYS A 46 -1.14 2.05 0.22
N GLU A 47 -0.32 1.99 -0.83
CA GLU A 47 -0.78 2.25 -2.19
C GLU A 47 -1.77 1.19 -2.66
N GLN A 48 -1.51 -0.10 -2.42
CA GLN A 48 -2.44 -1.18 -2.77
C GLN A 48 -3.77 -1.04 -2.01
N LYS A 49 -3.71 -0.67 -0.72
CA LYS A 49 -4.91 -0.39 0.07
C LYS A 49 -5.68 0.79 -0.53
N ALA A 50 -5.01 1.90 -0.83
CA ALA A 50 -5.64 3.09 -1.42
C ALA A 50 -6.30 2.78 -2.77
N LYS A 51 -5.63 2.02 -3.65
CA LYS A 51 -6.21 1.53 -4.91
C LYS A 51 -7.45 0.68 -4.68
N SER A 52 -7.39 -0.26 -3.73
CA SER A 52 -8.54 -1.12 -3.43
C SER A 52 -9.71 -0.38 -2.79
N GLN A 53 -9.43 0.72 -2.08
CA GLN A 53 -10.43 1.55 -1.43
C GLN A 53 -10.94 2.69 -2.34
N GLN A 54 -10.45 2.77 -3.58
CA GLN A 54 -10.74 3.87 -4.51
C GLN A 54 -10.63 5.24 -3.82
N CYS A 55 -9.55 5.43 -3.05
CA CYS A 55 -9.33 6.72 -2.39
C CYS A 55 -9.21 7.82 -3.43
N LEU A 56 -9.83 8.95 -3.14
CA LEU A 56 -9.76 10.15 -3.97
C LEU A 56 -8.31 10.63 -4.05
N THR A 57 -7.92 11.09 -5.23
CA THR A 57 -6.72 11.90 -5.41
C THR A 57 -6.92 13.26 -4.72
N PRO A 58 -5.83 13.95 -4.35
CA PRO A 58 -5.94 15.30 -3.78
C PRO A 58 -6.73 16.28 -4.65
N LEU A 59 -6.71 16.09 -5.98
CA LEU A 59 -7.49 16.90 -6.91
C LEU A 59 -8.99 16.60 -6.82
N GLU A 60 -9.36 15.33 -6.75
CA GLU A 60 -10.76 14.90 -6.61
C GLU A 60 -11.33 15.29 -5.23
N GLU A 61 -10.53 15.18 -4.17
CA GLU A 61 -10.90 15.66 -2.83
C GLU A 61 -11.14 17.18 -2.85
N LYS A 62 -10.27 17.95 -3.51
CA LYS A 62 -10.44 19.40 -3.68
C LYS A 62 -11.69 19.74 -4.50
N ALA A 63 -12.00 18.95 -5.55
CA ALA A 63 -13.23 19.13 -6.31
C ALA A 63 -14.48 18.91 -5.43
N LEU A 64 -14.48 17.89 -4.57
CA LEU A 64 -15.56 17.61 -3.63
C LEU A 64 -15.74 18.67 -2.55
N THR A 65 -14.67 19.31 -2.08
CA THR A 65 -14.79 20.47 -1.17
C THR A 65 -15.35 21.72 -1.86
N GLY A 66 -15.30 21.80 -3.20
CA GLY A 66 -15.95 22.85 -4.02
C GLY A 66 -17.40 22.55 -4.40
N ILE A 67 -17.80 21.28 -4.39
CA ILE A 67 -19.17 20.82 -4.68
C ILE A 67 -20.28 21.29 -3.70
N PRO A 68 -20.07 21.61 -2.40
CA PRO A 68 -21.17 21.92 -1.48
C PRO A 68 -21.91 23.23 -1.78
N LYS A 69 -21.46 24.03 -2.77
CA LYS A 69 -22.20 25.21 -3.24
C LYS A 69 -23.17 24.90 -4.39
N VAL A 70 -22.82 23.98 -5.29
CA VAL A 70 -23.62 23.69 -6.48
C VAL A 70 -24.72 22.67 -6.16
N LEU A 71 -24.43 21.62 -5.41
CA LEU A 71 -25.44 20.59 -5.09
C LEU A 71 -26.53 21.06 -4.11
N LYS A 72 -26.27 22.09 -3.30
CA LYS A 72 -27.32 22.73 -2.46
C LYS A 72 -28.41 23.43 -3.29
N GLN A 73 -28.10 23.87 -4.52
CA GLN A 73 -29.06 24.52 -5.41
C GLN A 73 -30.01 23.51 -6.06
N TYR A 74 -29.60 22.25 -6.19
CA TYR A 74 -30.39 21.17 -6.81
C TYR A 74 -31.11 20.28 -5.78
N SER A 75 -30.93 20.50 -4.48
CA SER A 75 -31.64 19.78 -3.41
C SER A 75 -32.88 20.51 -2.89
N LEU A 76 -33.35 21.55 -3.59
CA LEU A 76 -34.54 22.36 -3.27
C LEU A 76 -35.56 22.38 -4.42
N ALA A 77 -35.64 21.29 -5.20
CA ALA A 77 -36.69 21.06 -6.17
C ALA A 77 -37.62 19.94 -5.71
#